data_AF-A0A1H3NW02-F1
#
_entry.id   AF-A0A1H3NW02-F1
#
_cell.length_a   1.000
_cell.length_b   1.000
_cell.length_c   1.000
_cell.angle_alpha   90.00
_cell.angle_beta   90.00
_cell.angle_gamma   90.00
#
_symmetry.space_group_name_H-M   'P 1'
#
loop_
_entity.id
_entity.type
_entity.pdbx_description
1 polymer ?
#
loop_
_entity_poly.entity_id
_entity_poly.type
_entity_poly.pdbx_seq_one_letter_code
_entity_poly.pdbx_strand_id
1 'polypeptide(L)'
;MEIKKTLKFFAAWNLEKEEAYLRKMHQKGWAFQNYNFMYTFKKTEPKDVVYKADFKLDNRNSQMNQKEYIEIYEISGWKHVTSFTKWHYFSKEVTDDNELPDIYSEKETKIEKLMDLMRFFAPTLVIMILGVYLNYLGPSVNSPIWIKLILGICVCIDVYVLIRLFWKIRELKKEVL
;
A
#
# COMPACT_ATOMS: atom_id res chain seq x y z
N MET A 1 1.70 -8.60 27.44
CA MET A 1 2.52 -8.25 26.26
C MET A 1 2.27 -6.79 25.92
N GLU A 2 3.32 -5.98 25.78
CA GLU A 2 3.19 -4.54 25.52
C GLU A 2 2.90 -4.27 24.03
N ILE A 3 1.87 -3.46 23.75
CA ILE A 3 1.41 -3.12 22.39
C ILE A 3 1.54 -1.62 22.20
N LYS A 4 2.04 -1.20 21.03
CA LYS A 4 2.13 0.20 20.63
C LYS A 4 1.39 0.42 19.32
N LYS A 5 0.57 1.48 19.26
CA LYS A 5 -0.10 1.93 18.03
C LYS A 5 0.45 3.27 17.59
N THR A 6 0.68 3.43 16.28
CA THR A 6 1.10 4.72 15.70
C THR A 6 0.30 5.04 14.46
N LEU A 7 -0.11 6.30 14.33
CA LEU A 7 -0.72 6.83 13.12
C LEU A 7 0.37 7.49 12.26
N LYS A 8 0.60 6.95 11.07
CA LYS A 8 1.45 7.53 10.03
C LYS A 8 0.86 7.20 8.67
N PHE A 9 1.14 8.04 7.68
CA PHE A 9 0.69 7.84 6.31
C PHE A 9 1.90 7.85 5.38
N PHE A 10 2.01 6.81 4.58
CA PHE A 10 2.98 6.71 3.50
C PHE A 10 2.21 6.49 2.20
N ALA A 11 2.63 7.18 1.15
CA ALA A 11 2.04 7.01 -0.16
C ALA A 11 2.72 5.82 -0.88
N ALA A 12 1.96 5.14 -1.74
CA ALA A 12 2.45 3.96 -2.48
C ALA A 12 3.66 4.23 -3.40
N TRP A 13 3.92 5.49 -3.78
CA TRP A 13 5.12 5.88 -4.54
C TRP A 13 6.33 6.23 -3.67
N ASN A 14 6.23 6.02 -2.35
CA ASN A 14 7.29 6.26 -1.36
C ASN A 14 7.36 5.10 -0.34
N LEU A 15 7.14 3.85 -0.79
CA LEU A 15 7.14 2.67 0.09
C LEU A 15 8.47 2.52 0.83
N GLU A 16 9.58 2.93 0.24
CA GLU A 16 10.91 2.87 0.86
C GLU A 16 10.95 3.63 2.20
N LYS A 17 10.15 4.71 2.32
CA LYS A 17 10.04 5.47 3.58
C LYS A 17 9.25 4.71 4.64
N GLU A 18 8.23 3.97 4.23
CA GLU A 18 7.46 3.09 5.11
C GLU A 18 8.32 1.92 5.59
N GLU A 19 9.01 1.25 4.67
CA GLU A 19 9.92 0.14 4.95
C GLU A 19 11.01 0.55 5.94
N ALA A 20 11.65 1.71 5.71
CA ALA A 20 12.65 2.28 6.62
C ALA A 20 12.04 2.61 8.00
N TYR A 21 10.80 3.09 8.04
CA TYR A 21 10.10 3.33 9.30
C TYR A 21 9.84 2.04 10.07
N LEU A 22 9.36 0.98 9.40
CA LEU A 22 9.07 -0.32 10.01
C LEU A 22 10.35 -0.99 10.53
N ARG A 23 11.42 -1.00 9.74
CA ARG A 23 12.75 -1.50 10.15
C ARG A 23 13.27 -0.75 11.37
N LYS A 24 13.22 0.59 11.36
CA LYS A 24 13.64 1.43 12.51
C LYS A 24 12.82 1.16 13.77
N MET A 25 11.54 0.81 13.63
CA MET A 25 10.71 0.41 14.77
C MET A 25 11.15 -0.95 15.32
N HIS A 26 11.45 -1.92 14.46
CA HIS A 26 11.93 -3.23 14.90
C HIS A 26 13.29 -3.16 15.59
N GLN A 27 14.22 -2.34 15.06
CA GLN A 27 15.51 -2.05 15.69
C GLN A 27 15.37 -1.36 17.07
N LYS A 28 14.21 -0.78 17.38
CA LYS A 28 13.88 -0.23 18.70
C LYS A 28 13.13 -1.23 19.60
N GLY A 29 13.04 -2.49 19.20
CA GLY A 29 12.30 -3.54 19.91
C GLY A 29 10.78 -3.50 19.68
N TRP A 30 10.32 -2.94 18.56
CA TRP A 30 8.91 -2.90 18.19
C TRP A 30 8.66 -3.64 16.87
N ALA A 31 8.28 -4.92 16.95
CA ALA A 31 7.95 -5.73 15.79
C ALA A 31 6.59 -5.31 15.24
N PHE A 32 6.52 -5.03 13.94
CA PHE A 32 5.27 -4.74 13.24
C PHE A 32 4.38 -5.99 13.23
N GLN A 33 3.08 -5.81 13.48
CA GLN A 33 2.11 -6.91 13.60
C GLN A 33 0.89 -6.73 12.72
N ASN A 34 0.37 -5.50 12.59
CA ASN A 34 -0.85 -5.27 11.85
C ASN A 34 -0.95 -3.83 11.33
N TYR A 35 -1.65 -3.63 10.23
CA TYR A 35 -2.01 -2.34 9.68
C TYR A 35 -3.50 -2.28 9.32
N ASN A 36 -4.21 -1.28 9.85
CA ASN A 36 -5.60 -0.98 9.52
C ASN A 36 -5.85 0.53 9.56
N PHE A 37 -5.08 1.27 8.76
CA PHE A 37 -4.87 2.73 8.88
C PHE A 37 -4.07 3.18 10.11
N MET A 38 -3.77 2.27 11.05
CA MET A 38 -2.80 2.45 12.12
C MET A 38 -1.83 1.28 12.15
N TYR A 39 -0.55 1.57 12.41
CA TYR A 39 0.44 0.52 12.63
C TYR A 39 0.34 0.01 14.06
N THR A 40 0.21 -1.31 14.21
CA THR A 40 0.26 -2.00 15.49
C THR A 40 1.60 -2.71 15.62
N PHE A 41 2.29 -2.47 16.73
CA PHE A 41 3.56 -3.10 17.07
C PHE A 41 3.45 -3.87 18.38
N LYS A 42 4.25 -4.92 18.49
CA LYS A 42 4.43 -5.72 19.70
C LYS A 42 5.87 -5.61 20.16
N LYS A 43 6.07 -5.48 21.48
CA LYS A 43 7.41 -5.43 22.05
C LYS A 43 8.16 -6.74 21.80
N THR A 44 9.41 -6.62 21.38
CA THR A 44 10.33 -7.71 21.03
C THR A 44 11.76 -7.29 21.36
N GLU A 45 12.69 -8.23 21.28
CA GLU A 45 14.12 -7.90 21.26
C GLU A 45 14.45 -7.09 20.00
N PRO A 46 15.28 -6.03 20.12
CA PRO A 46 15.82 -5.31 18.98
C PRO A 46 16.49 -6.25 17.98
N LYS A 47 16.01 -6.23 16.74
CA LYS A 47 16.59 -7.00 15.63
C LYS A 47 16.54 -6.19 14.36
N ASP A 48 17.41 -6.56 13.42
CA ASP A 48 17.41 -5.97 12.11
C ASP A 48 16.53 -6.77 11.14
N VAL A 49 15.31 -6.28 10.95
CA VAL A 49 14.29 -6.93 10.11
C VAL A 49 13.81 -5.94 9.06
N VAL A 50 13.92 -6.35 7.80
CA VAL A 50 13.38 -5.60 6.67
C VAL A 50 11.92 -5.98 6.50
N TYR A 51 11.10 -4.98 6.23
CA TYR A 51 9.71 -5.14 5.85
C TYR A 51 9.52 -4.69 4.42
N LYS A 52 8.66 -5.40 3.68
CA LYS A 52 8.27 -5.05 2.32
C LYS A 52 6.76 -5.13 2.18
N ALA A 53 6.19 -4.16 1.48
CA ALA A 53 4.76 -4.12 1.16
C ALA A 53 4.59 -4.38 -0.34
N ASP A 54 3.80 -5.38 -0.70
CA ASP A 54 3.41 -5.64 -2.09
C ASP A 54 1.91 -5.35 -2.28
N PHE A 55 1.59 -4.70 -3.39
CA PHE A 55 0.22 -4.50 -3.83
C PHE A 55 -0.15 -5.54 -4.88
N LYS A 56 -1.21 -6.31 -4.64
CA LYS A 56 -1.72 -7.29 -5.59
C LYS A 56 -3.15 -6.99 -6.00
N LEU A 57 -3.34 -6.58 -7.25
CA LEU A 57 -4.66 -6.40 -7.84
C LEU A 57 -5.21 -7.75 -8.32
N ASP A 58 -5.71 -8.58 -7.39
CA ASP A 58 -6.36 -9.84 -7.79
C ASP A 58 -7.73 -9.58 -8.45
N ASN A 59 -7.93 -10.16 -9.64
CA ASN A 59 -9.18 -10.12 -10.42
C ASN A 59 -10.26 -11.09 -9.91
N ARG A 60 -9.93 -12.00 -8.97
CA ARG A 60 -10.88 -13.01 -8.45
C ARG A 60 -10.67 -13.23 -6.96
N ASN A 61 -11.76 -13.05 -6.22
CA ASN A 61 -11.90 -13.28 -4.78
C ASN A 61 -11.86 -14.78 -4.41
N SER A 62 -10.82 -15.52 -4.75
CA SER A 62 -10.59 -16.84 -4.13
C SER A 62 -9.55 -16.68 -3.02
N GLN A 63 -9.90 -17.08 -1.80
CA GLN A 63 -8.94 -17.16 -0.69
C GLN A 63 -7.75 -18.08 -1.04
N MET A 64 -7.97 -19.02 -1.97
CA MET A 64 -6.97 -19.92 -2.52
C MET A 64 -5.83 -19.17 -3.25
N ASN A 65 -6.15 -18.17 -4.07
CA ASN A 65 -5.15 -17.37 -4.79
C ASN A 65 -4.31 -16.49 -3.85
N GLN A 66 -4.86 -16.09 -2.70
CA GLN A 66 -4.12 -15.32 -1.70
C GLN A 66 -3.12 -16.21 -0.95
N LYS A 67 -3.53 -17.43 -0.60
CA LYS A 67 -2.66 -18.38 0.10
C LYS A 67 -1.48 -18.78 -0.78
N GLU A 68 -1.73 -19.18 -2.02
CA GLU A 68 -0.68 -19.52 -3.00
C GLU A 68 0.29 -18.34 -3.21
N TYR A 69 -0.24 -17.13 -3.28
CA TYR A 69 0.56 -15.92 -3.42
C TYR A 69 1.49 -15.69 -2.21
N ILE A 70 0.99 -15.88 -0.99
CA ILE A 70 1.80 -15.78 0.23
C ILE A 70 2.87 -16.89 0.26
N GLU A 71 2.50 -18.12 -0.10
CA GLU A 71 3.40 -19.28 -0.12
C GLU A 71 4.62 -19.05 -1.03
N ILE A 72 4.46 -18.38 -2.18
CA ILE A 72 5.57 -18.02 -3.08
C ILE A 72 6.65 -17.18 -2.35
N TYR A 73 6.22 -16.23 -1.51
CA TYR A 73 7.14 -15.42 -0.71
C TYR A 73 7.76 -16.21 0.43
N GLU A 74 6.98 -17.08 1.08
CA GLU A 74 7.47 -17.93 2.16
C GLU A 74 8.57 -18.89 1.71
N ILE A 75 8.44 -19.47 0.52
CA ILE A 75 9.49 -20.29 -0.11
C ILE A 75 10.77 -19.48 -0.34
N SER A 76 10.65 -18.18 -0.60
CA SER A 76 11.78 -17.24 -0.77
C SER A 76 12.37 -16.72 0.55
N GLY A 77 11.91 -17.27 1.69
CA GLY A 77 12.37 -16.92 3.04
C GLY A 77 11.73 -15.65 3.63
N TRP A 78 10.69 -15.11 3.00
CA TRP A 78 9.90 -14.01 3.56
C TRP A 78 8.82 -14.55 4.49
N LYS A 79 8.55 -13.86 5.60
CA LYS A 79 7.45 -14.20 6.51
C LYS A 79 6.31 -13.21 6.34
N HIS A 80 5.11 -13.72 6.06
CA HIS A 80 3.91 -12.87 6.04
C HIS A 80 3.64 -12.27 7.42
N VAL A 81 3.31 -10.98 7.46
CA VAL A 81 3.04 -10.24 8.70
C VAL A 81 1.56 -9.92 8.81
N THR A 82 1.00 -9.26 7.79
CA THR A 82 -0.40 -8.87 7.76
C THR A 82 -0.84 -8.55 6.33
N SER A 83 -2.16 -8.51 6.11
CA SER A 83 -2.76 -8.02 4.88
C SER A 83 -3.81 -6.96 5.20
N PHE A 84 -3.85 -5.90 4.41
CA PHE A 84 -4.89 -4.88 4.51
C PHE A 84 -5.35 -4.45 3.14
N THR A 85 -6.64 -4.60 2.84
CA THR A 85 -7.22 -4.39 1.50
C THR A 85 -6.52 -5.27 0.45
N LYS A 86 -5.70 -4.70 -0.44
CA LYS A 86 -4.90 -5.38 -1.46
C LYS A 86 -3.38 -5.32 -1.20
N TRP A 87 -3.00 -4.84 -0.02
CA TRP A 87 -1.61 -4.76 0.43
C TRP A 87 -1.25 -5.97 1.29
N HIS A 88 -0.11 -6.57 1.01
CA HIS A 88 0.47 -7.66 1.76
C HIS A 88 1.83 -7.24 2.30
N TYR A 89 2.03 -7.40 3.60
CA TYR A 89 3.27 -7.05 4.26
C TYR A 89 4.04 -8.31 4.61
N PHE A 90 5.30 -8.31 4.24
CA PHE A 90 6.24 -9.39 4.48
C PHE A 90 7.44 -8.88 5.25
N SER A 91 8.12 -9.78 5.96
CA SER A 91 9.31 -9.48 6.73
C SER A 91 10.41 -10.51 6.49
N LYS A 92 11.67 -10.08 6.52
CA LYS A 92 12.83 -10.97 6.44
C LYS A 92 13.93 -10.42 7.33
N GLU A 93 14.55 -11.30 8.10
CA GLU A 93 15.68 -10.94 8.95
C GLU A 93 16.92 -10.71 8.07
N VAL A 94 17.68 -9.67 8.37
CA VAL A 94 18.92 -9.38 7.64
C VAL A 94 19.99 -10.33 8.15
N THR A 95 20.47 -11.23 7.28
CA THR A 95 21.51 -12.21 7.61
C THR A 95 22.86 -11.89 6.96
N ASP A 96 22.89 -11.00 5.96
CA ASP A 96 24.08 -10.52 5.27
C ASP A 96 23.96 -8.99 5.11
N ASP A 97 25.02 -8.26 5.46
CA ASP A 97 25.05 -6.80 5.49
C ASP A 97 25.22 -6.18 4.09
N ASN A 98 25.60 -6.98 3.08
CA ASN A 98 25.96 -6.45 1.77
C ASN A 98 24.75 -6.02 0.92
N GLU A 99 23.60 -6.68 1.05
CA GLU A 99 22.38 -6.33 0.30
C GLU A 99 21.11 -6.55 1.12
N LEU A 100 20.26 -5.53 1.16
CA LEU A 100 18.96 -5.65 1.81
C LEU A 100 18.03 -6.51 0.96
N PRO A 101 17.31 -7.48 1.55
CA PRO A 101 16.33 -8.26 0.82
C PRO A 101 15.28 -7.35 0.18
N ASP A 102 15.10 -7.44 -1.14
CA ASP A 102 13.98 -6.85 -1.86
C ASP A 102 13.03 -7.94 -2.36
N ILE A 103 11.74 -7.62 -2.40
CA ILE A 103 10.73 -8.46 -3.04
C ILE A 103 10.78 -8.30 -4.56
N TYR A 104 11.21 -7.12 -5.00
CA TYR A 104 11.34 -6.81 -6.41
C TYR A 104 12.79 -6.89 -6.83
N SER A 105 13.11 -7.89 -7.63
CA SER A 105 14.43 -8.00 -8.27
C SER A 105 14.59 -6.98 -9.41
N GLU A 106 13.49 -6.57 -10.05
CA GLU A 106 13.52 -5.78 -11.27
C GLU A 106 12.68 -4.49 -11.15
N LYS A 107 13.18 -3.41 -11.78
CA LYS A 107 12.45 -2.13 -11.88
C LYS A 107 11.12 -2.28 -12.63
N GLU A 108 11.05 -3.21 -13.59
CA GLU A 108 9.83 -3.50 -14.35
C GLU A 108 8.69 -3.97 -13.45
N THR A 109 8.96 -4.84 -12.48
CA THR A 109 7.96 -5.29 -11.51
C THR A 109 7.44 -4.12 -10.67
N LYS A 110 8.31 -3.19 -10.26
CA LYS A 110 7.89 -1.97 -9.53
C LYS A 110 6.95 -1.11 -10.38
N ILE A 111 7.24 -0.96 -11.67
CA ILE A 111 6.39 -0.23 -12.62
C ILE A 111 5.02 -0.91 -12.77
N GLU A 112 5.00 -2.24 -12.93
CA GLU A 112 3.76 -3.01 -13.05
C GLU A 112 2.86 -2.83 -11.84
N LYS A 113 3.43 -2.84 -10.62
CA LYS A 113 2.68 -2.65 -9.37
C LYS A 113 2.06 -1.27 -9.23
N LEU A 114 2.79 -0.23 -9.65
CA LEU A 114 2.23 1.13 -9.72
C LEU A 114 1.15 1.24 -10.80
N MET A 115 1.29 0.52 -11.91
CA MET A 115 0.25 0.44 -12.95
C MET A 115 -1.00 -0.28 -12.45
N ASP A 116 -0.86 -1.35 -11.67
CA ASP A 116 -1.99 -2.03 -11.01
C ASP A 116 -2.69 -1.11 -10.03
N LEU A 117 -1.95 -0.33 -9.26
CA LEU A 117 -2.55 0.67 -8.37
C LEU A 117 -3.31 1.74 -9.17
N MET A 118 -2.78 2.16 -10.32
CA MET A 118 -3.48 3.07 -11.23
C MET A 118 -4.76 2.44 -11.81
N ARG A 119 -4.73 1.15 -12.18
CA ARG A 119 -5.92 0.39 -12.64
C ARG A 119 -6.97 0.24 -11.54
N PHE A 120 -6.55 0.22 -10.28
CA PHE A 120 -7.45 0.19 -9.13
C PHE A 120 -8.16 1.54 -8.90
N PHE A 121 -7.42 2.65 -8.95
CA PHE A 121 -7.97 4.00 -8.69
C PHE A 121 -8.66 4.65 -9.90
N ALA A 122 -8.32 4.27 -11.15
CA ALA A 122 -8.93 4.92 -12.32
C ALA A 122 -10.46 4.71 -12.42
N PRO A 123 -11.01 3.49 -12.19
CA PRO A 123 -12.45 3.28 -12.15
C PRO A 123 -13.14 3.98 -10.97
N THR A 124 -12.46 4.13 -9.82
CA THR A 124 -13.03 4.82 -8.66
C THR A 124 -13.31 6.28 -8.96
N LEU A 125 -12.42 6.95 -9.70
CA LEU A 125 -12.64 8.32 -10.13
C LEU A 125 -13.92 8.47 -10.95
N VAL A 126 -14.16 7.57 -11.91
CA VAL A 126 -15.37 7.60 -12.77
C VAL A 126 -16.64 7.46 -11.91
N ILE A 127 -16.63 6.51 -10.97
CA ILE A 127 -17.74 6.29 -10.03
C ILE A 127 -17.95 7.53 -9.15
N MET A 128 -16.88 8.16 -8.66
CA MET A 128 -16.99 9.38 -7.84
C MET A 128 -17.54 10.56 -8.65
N ILE A 129 -17.11 10.75 -9.90
CA ILE A 129 -17.63 11.81 -10.78
C ILE A 129 -19.13 11.59 -11.03
N LEU A 130 -19.56 10.35 -11.29
CA LEU A 130 -20.98 10.02 -11.42
C LEU A 130 -21.73 10.33 -10.12
N GLY A 131 -21.16 9.98 -8.97
CA GLY A 131 -21.71 10.31 -7.65
C GLY A 131 -21.87 11.82 -7.45
N VAL A 132 -20.88 12.62 -7.87
CA VAL A 132 -20.94 14.10 -7.82
C VAL A 132 -22.05 14.59 -8.72
N TYR A 133 -22.11 14.12 -9.97
CA TYR A 133 -23.15 14.50 -10.92
C TYR A 133 -24.56 14.25 -10.35
N LEU A 134 -24.79 13.05 -9.80
CA LEU A 134 -26.09 12.70 -9.20
C LEU A 134 -26.44 13.55 -7.97
N ASN A 135 -25.46 13.95 -7.15
CA ASN A 135 -25.69 14.73 -5.93
C ASN A 135 -25.85 16.24 -6.17
N TYR A 136 -25.24 16.78 -7.23
CA TYR A 136 -25.26 18.21 -7.53
C TYR A 136 -26.28 18.58 -8.62
N LEU A 137 -26.49 17.71 -9.62
CA LEU A 137 -27.32 17.98 -10.80
C LEU A 137 -28.46 16.97 -10.99
N GLY A 138 -28.50 15.89 -10.19
CA GLY A 138 -29.54 14.88 -10.27
C GLY A 138 -30.87 15.32 -9.62
N PRO A 139 -31.98 14.61 -9.89
CA PRO A 139 -33.32 14.96 -9.43
C PRO A 139 -33.51 14.92 -7.89
N SER A 140 -32.54 14.38 -7.16
CA SER A 140 -32.52 14.26 -5.69
C SER A 140 -31.52 15.26 -5.07
N VAL A 141 -31.77 16.56 -5.22
CA VAL A 141 -30.82 17.62 -4.79
C VAL A 141 -30.72 17.88 -3.27
N ASN A 142 -31.46 17.14 -2.44
CA ASN A 142 -31.58 17.39 -1.00
C ASN A 142 -30.45 16.81 -0.12
N SER A 143 -29.36 16.33 -0.70
CA SER A 143 -28.21 15.87 0.08
C SER A 143 -27.60 17.02 0.89
N PRO A 144 -27.28 16.81 2.19
CA PRO A 144 -26.61 17.80 3.02
C PRO A 144 -25.30 18.35 2.41
N ILE A 145 -25.02 19.62 2.66
CA ILE A 145 -23.85 20.34 2.12
C ILE A 145 -22.53 19.65 2.49
N TRP A 146 -22.43 19.09 3.70
CA TRP A 146 -21.22 18.40 4.14
C TRP A 146 -20.91 17.13 3.34
N ILE A 147 -21.94 16.40 2.86
CA ILE A 147 -21.74 15.23 1.99
C ILE A 147 -21.15 15.67 0.65
N LYS A 148 -21.70 16.75 0.07
CA LYS A 148 -21.23 17.35 -1.17
C LYS A 148 -19.76 17.78 -1.07
N LEU A 149 -19.40 18.44 0.03
CA LEU A 149 -18.01 18.85 0.33
C LEU A 149 -17.06 17.64 0.43
N ILE A 150 -17.43 16.62 1.22
CA ILE A 150 -16.60 15.42 1.40
C ILE A 150 -16.37 14.72 0.05
N LEU A 151 -17.43 14.57 -0.74
CA LEU A 151 -17.34 13.93 -2.05
C LEU A 151 -16.40 14.69 -3.00
N GLY A 152 -16.50 16.03 -3.03
CA GLY A 152 -15.58 16.88 -3.80
C GLY A 152 -14.12 16.73 -3.35
N ILE A 153 -13.87 16.71 -2.04
CA ILE A 153 -12.52 16.49 -1.48
C ILE A 153 -11.98 15.11 -1.88
N CYS A 154 -12.81 14.06 -1.80
CA CYS A 154 -12.42 12.71 -2.21
C CYS A 154 -12.01 12.65 -3.69
N VAL A 155 -12.76 13.32 -4.58
CA VAL A 155 -12.39 13.42 -6.00
C VAL A 155 -11.06 14.13 -6.18
N CYS A 156 -10.83 15.25 -5.49
CA CYS A 156 -9.54 15.96 -5.56
C CYS A 156 -8.37 15.09 -5.10
N ILE A 157 -8.55 14.32 -4.03
CA ILE A 157 -7.53 13.39 -3.51
C ILE A 157 -7.25 12.29 -4.55
N ASP A 158 -8.29 11.68 -5.13
CA ASP A 158 -8.13 10.59 -6.10
C ASP A 158 -7.43 11.07 -7.39
N VAL A 159 -7.80 12.26 -7.89
CA VAL A 159 -7.10 12.91 -9.01
C VAL A 159 -5.62 13.16 -8.67
N TYR A 160 -5.34 13.68 -7.49
CA TYR A 160 -3.96 13.90 -7.03
C TYR A 160 -3.16 12.58 -7.00
N VAL A 161 -3.76 11.50 -6.46
CA VAL A 161 -3.14 10.17 -6.43
C VAL A 161 -2.84 9.67 -7.83
N LEU A 162 -3.80 9.74 -8.76
CA LEU A 162 -3.62 9.30 -10.15
C LEU A 162 -2.52 10.10 -10.87
N ILE A 163 -2.48 11.42 -10.69
CA ILE A 163 -1.40 12.26 -11.24
C ILE A 163 -0.06 11.81 -10.66
N ARG A 164 0.07 11.70 -9.34
CA ARG A 164 1.34 11.29 -8.70
C ARG A 164 1.82 9.92 -9.17
N LEU A 165 0.91 8.95 -9.30
CA LEU A 165 1.22 7.61 -9.82
C LEU A 165 1.69 7.68 -11.27
N PHE A 166 0.98 8.42 -12.13
CA PHE A 166 1.35 8.59 -13.53
C PHE A 166 2.76 9.19 -13.69
N TRP A 167 3.07 10.24 -12.92
CA TRP A 167 4.39 10.87 -12.96
C TRP A 167 5.48 9.92 -12.46
N LYS A 168 5.24 9.17 -11.37
CA LYS A 168 6.21 8.19 -10.85
C LYS A 168 6.47 7.06 -11.84
N ILE A 169 5.42 6.54 -12.49
CA ILE A 169 5.55 5.51 -13.53
C ILE A 169 6.39 6.03 -14.70
N ARG A 170 6.17 7.28 -15.14
CA ARG A 170 6.95 7.88 -16.24
C ARG A 170 8.40 8.10 -15.87
N GLU A 171 8.69 8.52 -14.63
CA GLU A 171 10.05 8.64 -14.11
C GLU A 171 10.77 7.29 -14.15
N LEU A 172 10.18 6.24 -13.56
CA LEU A 172 10.78 4.91 -13.54
C LEU A 172 10.99 4.32 -14.95
N LYS A 173 10.05 4.54 -15.88
CA LYS A 173 10.22 4.09 -17.28
C LYS A 173 11.39 4.77 -17.98
N LYS A 174 11.69 6.04 -17.68
CA LYS A 174 12.85 6.74 -18.23
C LYS A 174 14.19 6.24 -17.70
N GLU A 175 14.21 5.61 -16.54
CA GLU A 175 15.44 5.03 -15.97
C GLU A 175 15.72 3.61 -16.48
N VAL A 176 14.75 2.98 -17.15
CA VAL A 176 14.86 1.61 -17.71
C VAL A 176 15.21 1.64 -19.20
N LEU A 177 14.84 2.73 -19.90
CA LEU A 177 15.19 3.03 -21.30
C LEU A 177 16.58 3.69 -21.39
#